data_AF-X1B1I4-F1
#
_entry.id   AF-X1B1I4-F1
#
_cell.length_a   1.000
_cell.length_b   1.000
_cell.length_c   1.000
_cell.angle_alpha   90.00
_cell.angle_beta   90.00
_cell.angle_gamma   90.00
#
_symmetry.space_group_name_H-M   'P 1'
#
loop_
_entity.id
_entity.type
_entity.pdbx_description
1 polymer ?
#
loop_
_entity_poly.entity_id
_entity_poly.type
_entity_poly.pdbx_seq_one_letter_code
_entity_poly.pdbx_strand_id
1 'polypeptide(L)'
;GTMVLLGIGFNMMMVAIVPLLMGLGVDYSVHLFHNYKSELKKGKKPGPAIITSIQEVGMAIFLATLTTVIAFLSFLTAGIPPLRDFGVLCALGIIYTLITALTFQTAVRYLLDRKKTTGLIPRNNNKISLDSYMEKISKFVLKQGKIIFVLTIFITVIMASGAVQVETTFDMNDFLPEGNEAMELMVDIGEFFPSASESQEYILIEGNVASVGTLKGISTTYENLKDDEFVTMLPSGDPKEKSILSIIR
;
A
#
# COMPACT_ATOMS: atom_id res chain seq x y z
N GLY A 1 -16.99 -6.98 -5.05
CA GLY A 1 -17.31 -8.25 -5.72
C GLY A 1 -16.36 -9.35 -5.27
N THR A 2 -15.18 -9.43 -5.87
CA THR A 2 -14.17 -10.47 -5.60
C THR A 2 -13.79 -10.60 -4.13
N MET A 3 -13.69 -9.49 -3.43
CA MET A 3 -13.44 -9.45 -1.98
C MET A 3 -14.45 -10.27 -1.17
N VAL A 4 -15.74 -10.17 -1.48
CA VAL A 4 -16.80 -10.97 -0.83
C VAL A 4 -16.66 -12.45 -1.19
N LEU A 5 -16.33 -12.76 -2.45
CA LEU A 5 -16.12 -14.14 -2.91
C LEU A 5 -14.94 -14.82 -2.23
N LEU A 6 -13.91 -14.05 -1.86
CA LEU A 6 -12.72 -14.54 -1.16
C LEU A 6 -12.87 -14.51 0.37
N GLY A 7 -13.98 -14.01 0.90
CA GLY A 7 -14.18 -13.85 2.35
C GLY A 7 -13.27 -12.82 3.00
N ILE A 8 -12.72 -11.88 2.22
CA ILE A 8 -11.80 -10.85 2.70
C ILE A 8 -12.62 -9.69 3.28
N GLY A 9 -12.39 -9.35 4.56
CA GLY A 9 -13.07 -8.26 5.27
C GLY A 9 -12.47 -6.89 4.93
N PHE A 10 -13.30 -5.83 4.91
CA PHE A 10 -12.81 -4.47 4.61
C PHE A 10 -12.03 -3.91 5.79
N ASN A 11 -10.81 -3.48 5.50
CA ASN A 11 -9.94 -2.83 6.46
C ASN A 11 -9.40 -1.53 5.87
N MET A 12 -8.75 -0.75 6.73
CA MET A 12 -8.32 0.60 6.38
C MET A 12 -7.22 0.64 5.31
N MET A 13 -6.37 -0.39 5.20
CA MET A 13 -5.37 -0.46 4.12
C MET A 13 -6.01 -0.56 2.74
N MET A 14 -7.21 -1.12 2.63
CA MET A 14 -7.91 -1.29 1.35
C MET A 14 -8.34 0.04 0.73
N VAL A 15 -8.40 1.12 1.52
CA VAL A 15 -8.66 2.48 1.00
C VAL A 15 -7.61 2.89 -0.03
N ALA A 16 -6.36 2.47 0.13
CA ALA A 16 -5.27 2.78 -0.79
C ALA A 16 -5.40 2.10 -2.17
N ILE A 17 -6.22 1.04 -2.29
CA ILE A 17 -6.42 0.31 -3.56
C ILE A 17 -7.11 1.21 -4.60
N VAL A 18 -8.02 2.09 -4.17
CA VAL A 18 -8.81 2.95 -5.07
C VAL A 18 -7.93 3.90 -5.90
N PRO A 19 -7.11 4.79 -5.29
CA PRO A 19 -6.25 5.70 -6.05
C PRO A 19 -5.20 4.93 -6.87
N LEU A 20 -4.72 3.79 -6.37
CA LEU A 20 -3.76 2.94 -7.08
C LEU A 20 -4.35 2.41 -8.40
N LEU A 21 -5.52 1.78 -8.35
CA LEU A 21 -6.17 1.25 -9.55
C LEU A 21 -6.63 2.36 -10.49
N MET A 22 -7.06 3.50 -9.94
CA MET A 22 -7.40 4.67 -10.74
C MET A 22 -6.18 5.18 -11.52
N GLY A 23 -5.02 5.31 -10.87
CA GLY A 23 -3.77 5.74 -11.52
C GLY A 23 -3.37 4.81 -12.67
N LEU A 24 -3.36 3.50 -12.44
CA LEU A 24 -3.04 2.51 -13.47
C LEU A 24 -4.06 2.48 -14.61
N GLY A 25 -5.35 2.63 -14.28
CA GLY A 25 -6.41 2.69 -15.28
C GLY A 25 -6.26 3.91 -16.21
N VAL A 26 -5.92 5.07 -15.65
CA VAL A 26 -5.61 6.28 -16.42
C VAL A 26 -4.38 6.06 -17.28
N ASP A 27 -3.31 5.48 -16.74
CA ASP A 27 -2.07 5.21 -17.49
C ASP A 27 -2.31 4.34 -18.73
N TYR A 28 -2.95 3.18 -18.54
CA TYR A 28 -3.29 2.28 -19.65
C TYR A 28 -4.19 2.98 -20.67
N SER A 29 -5.15 3.77 -20.18
CA SER A 29 -6.08 4.50 -21.02
C SER A 29 -5.37 5.54 -21.89
N VAL A 30 -4.44 6.30 -21.30
CA VAL A 30 -3.68 7.35 -21.99
C VAL A 30 -2.78 6.74 -23.06
N HIS A 31 -2.06 5.66 -22.74
CA HIS A 31 -1.19 4.98 -23.69
C HIS A 31 -1.94 4.43 -24.90
N LEU A 32 -3.03 3.69 -24.66
CA LEU A 32 -3.87 3.16 -25.75
C LEU A 32 -4.52 4.28 -26.56
N PHE A 33 -5.06 5.31 -25.89
CA PHE A 33 -5.77 6.39 -26.57
C PHE A 33 -4.82 7.29 -27.38
N HIS A 34 -3.62 7.56 -26.87
CA HIS A 34 -2.61 8.33 -27.57
C HIS A 34 -2.23 7.64 -28.88
N ASN A 35 -1.93 6.34 -28.83
CA ASN A 35 -1.56 5.61 -30.04
C ASN A 35 -2.73 5.50 -31.02
N TYR A 36 -3.94 5.23 -30.52
CA TYR A 36 -5.16 5.25 -31.33
C TYR A 36 -5.35 6.57 -32.08
N LYS A 37 -5.16 7.70 -31.40
CA LYS A 37 -5.23 9.02 -32.02
C LYS A 37 -4.11 9.26 -33.03
N SER A 38 -2.91 8.72 -32.78
CA SER A 38 -1.80 8.74 -33.73
C SER A 38 -2.15 7.97 -35.01
N GLU A 39 -2.70 6.77 -34.88
CA GLU A 39 -3.12 5.94 -36.01
C GLU A 39 -4.26 6.57 -36.82
N LEU A 40 -5.23 7.21 -36.16
CA LEU A 40 -6.26 8.00 -36.85
C LEU A 40 -5.65 9.18 -37.64
N LYS A 41 -4.64 9.86 -37.09
CA LYS A 41 -3.94 10.95 -37.79
C LYS A 41 -3.13 10.46 -39.00
N LYS A 42 -2.70 9.19 -38.99
CA LYS A 42 -2.10 8.51 -40.15
C LYS A 42 -3.14 8.11 -41.21
N GLY A 43 -4.43 8.42 -41.00
CA GLY A 43 -5.51 8.17 -41.94
C GLY A 43 -6.20 6.81 -41.80
N LYS A 44 -5.88 6.02 -40.76
CA LYS A 44 -6.57 4.75 -40.51
C LYS A 44 -8.01 4.99 -40.06
N LYS A 45 -8.91 4.09 -40.47
CA LYS A 45 -10.29 4.03 -39.94
C LYS A 45 -10.28 3.57 -38.47
N PRO A 46 -11.32 3.90 -37.67
CA PRO A 46 -11.38 3.56 -36.24
C PRO A 46 -11.08 2.09 -35.88
N GLY A 47 -11.66 1.13 -36.61
CA GLY A 47 -11.42 -0.30 -36.35
C GLY A 47 -9.95 -0.69 -36.51
N PRO A 48 -9.35 -0.51 -37.72
CA PRO A 48 -7.93 -0.76 -37.94
C PRO A 48 -6.99 0.00 -37.00
N ALA A 49 -7.32 1.26 -36.66
CA ALA A 49 -6.52 2.06 -35.73
C ALA A 49 -6.47 1.44 -34.32
N ILE A 50 -7.58 0.91 -33.81
CA ILE A 50 -7.63 0.22 -32.51
C ILE A 50 -6.79 -1.06 -32.55
N ILE A 51 -6.94 -1.85 -33.62
CA ILE A 51 -6.17 -3.11 -33.77
C ILE A 51 -4.68 -2.82 -33.75
N THR A 52 -4.20 -1.87 -34.56
CA THR A 52 -2.79 -1.47 -34.55
C THR A 52 -2.37 -0.95 -33.17
N SER A 53 -3.23 -0.18 -32.50
CA SER A 53 -2.89 0.37 -31.18
C SER A 53 -2.65 -0.71 -30.13
N ILE A 54 -3.50 -1.75 -30.12
CA ILE A 54 -3.34 -2.90 -29.24
C ILE A 54 -2.07 -3.69 -29.61
N GLN A 55 -1.77 -3.86 -30.90
CA GLN A 55 -0.57 -4.58 -31.35
C GLN A 55 0.73 -3.86 -30.95
N GLU A 56 0.78 -2.54 -31.08
CA GLU A 56 1.99 -1.76 -30.81
C GLU A 56 2.22 -1.51 -29.32
N VAL A 57 1.17 -1.16 -28.57
CA VAL A 57 1.31 -0.72 -27.17
C VAL A 57 0.77 -1.76 -26.18
N GLY A 58 -0.15 -2.63 -26.59
CA GLY A 58 -0.77 -3.62 -25.71
C GLY A 58 0.22 -4.62 -25.11
N MET A 59 1.26 -5.03 -25.85
CA MET A 59 2.30 -5.92 -25.31
C MET A 59 3.12 -5.23 -24.21
N ALA A 60 3.46 -3.95 -24.39
CA ALA A 60 4.17 -3.17 -23.37
C ALA A 60 3.32 -3.01 -22.10
N ILE A 61 2.03 -2.69 -22.26
CA ILE A 61 1.08 -2.58 -21.14
C ILE A 61 0.93 -3.94 -20.43
N PHE A 62 0.80 -5.04 -21.18
CA PHE A 62 0.68 -6.38 -20.59
C PHE A 62 1.89 -6.74 -19.74
N LEU A 63 3.11 -6.51 -20.23
CA LEU A 63 4.34 -6.79 -19.48
C LEU A 63 4.48 -5.90 -18.23
N ALA A 64 4.14 -4.61 -18.35
CA ALA A 64 4.10 -3.70 -17.20
C ALA A 64 3.06 -4.15 -16.15
N THR A 65 1.89 -4.60 -16.60
CA THR A 65 0.84 -5.15 -15.75
C THR A 65 1.34 -6.41 -15.03
N LEU A 66 1.94 -7.35 -15.77
CA LEU A 66 2.43 -8.62 -15.24
C LEU A 66 3.49 -8.41 -14.15
N THR A 67 4.47 -7.54 -14.40
CA THR A 67 5.50 -7.22 -13.41
C THR A 67 4.91 -6.57 -12.16
N THR A 68 3.93 -5.69 -12.31
CA THR A 68 3.21 -5.07 -11.18
C THR A 68 2.40 -6.09 -10.39
N VAL A 69 1.71 -7.01 -11.06
CA VAL A 69 0.97 -8.12 -10.43
C VAL A 69 1.92 -8.99 -9.61
N ILE A 70 3.08 -9.37 -10.16
CA ILE A 70 4.09 -10.15 -9.45
C ILE A 70 4.59 -9.39 -8.22
N ALA A 71 4.82 -8.09 -8.34
CA ALA A 71 5.24 -7.24 -7.22
C ALA A 71 4.21 -7.27 -6.07
N PHE A 72 2.91 -7.13 -6.36
CA PHE A 72 1.88 -7.21 -5.31
C PHE A 72 1.68 -8.62 -4.77
N LEU A 73 1.84 -9.66 -5.59
CA LEU A 73 1.78 -11.05 -5.14
C LEU A 73 2.95 -11.41 -4.20
N SER A 74 4.05 -10.66 -4.21
CA SER A 74 5.12 -10.84 -3.22
C SER A 74 4.64 -10.67 -1.77
N PHE A 75 3.56 -9.92 -1.55
CA PHE A 75 2.99 -9.69 -0.21
C PHE A 75 2.37 -10.95 0.40
N LEU A 76 2.15 -12.01 -0.39
CA LEU A 76 1.79 -13.33 0.14
C LEU A 76 2.82 -13.88 1.12
N THR A 77 4.07 -13.42 1.05
CA THR A 77 5.15 -13.79 1.97
C THR A 77 5.11 -13.05 3.32
N ALA A 78 4.23 -12.05 3.47
CA ALA A 78 4.12 -11.26 4.70
C ALA A 78 3.67 -12.10 5.90
N GLY A 79 4.13 -11.77 7.12
CA GLY A 79 3.70 -12.44 8.35
C GLY A 79 2.28 -12.09 8.80
N ILE A 80 1.74 -10.97 8.33
CA ILE A 80 0.45 -10.42 8.78
C ILE A 80 -0.64 -10.59 7.69
N PRO A 81 -1.81 -11.21 8.01
CA PRO A 81 -2.88 -11.45 7.03
C PRO A 81 -3.37 -10.22 6.26
N PRO A 82 -3.57 -9.05 6.89
CA PRO A 82 -4.07 -7.87 6.19
C PRO A 82 -3.20 -7.44 5.00
N LEU A 83 -1.88 -7.64 5.08
CA LEU A 83 -0.95 -7.30 3.99
C LEU A 83 -1.02 -8.31 2.83
N ARG A 84 -1.25 -9.60 3.13
CA ARG A 84 -1.46 -10.64 2.11
C ARG A 84 -2.74 -10.36 1.31
N ASP A 85 -3.83 -10.06 2.01
CA ASP A 85 -5.12 -9.73 1.39
C ASP A 85 -5.02 -8.48 0.50
N PHE A 86 -4.33 -7.45 0.98
CA PHE A 86 -4.05 -6.25 0.20
C PHE A 86 -3.30 -6.57 -1.11
N GLY A 87 -2.26 -7.41 -1.05
CA GLY A 87 -1.51 -7.85 -2.22
C GLY A 87 -2.37 -8.61 -3.25
N VAL A 88 -3.19 -9.56 -2.78
CA VAL A 88 -4.09 -10.33 -3.65
C VAL A 88 -5.13 -9.42 -4.32
N LEU A 89 -5.75 -8.52 -3.56
CA LEU A 89 -6.76 -7.60 -4.09
C LEU A 89 -6.16 -6.60 -5.09
N CYS A 90 -4.94 -6.09 -4.84
CA CYS A 90 -4.24 -5.24 -5.79
C CYS A 90 -3.94 -6.00 -7.08
N ALA A 91 -3.36 -7.19 -6.99
CA ALA A 91 -3.06 -8.02 -8.15
C ALA A 91 -4.30 -8.28 -9.03
N LEU A 92 -5.42 -8.65 -8.42
CA LEU A 92 -6.69 -8.88 -9.13
C LEU A 92 -7.25 -7.58 -9.72
N GLY A 93 -7.22 -6.48 -8.96
CA GLY A 93 -7.66 -5.17 -9.41
C GLY A 93 -6.87 -4.67 -10.63
N ILE A 94 -5.55 -4.90 -10.64
CA ILE A 94 -4.67 -4.54 -11.75
C ILE A 94 -5.01 -5.35 -13.00
N ILE A 95 -5.25 -6.66 -12.86
CA ILE A 95 -5.70 -7.52 -13.97
C ILE A 95 -7.05 -7.04 -14.50
N TYR A 96 -8.00 -6.72 -13.63
CA TYR A 96 -9.30 -6.17 -14.05
C TYR A 96 -9.14 -4.85 -14.79
N THR A 97 -8.26 -3.97 -14.31
CA THR A 97 -7.96 -2.68 -14.94
C THR A 97 -7.41 -2.87 -16.35
N LEU A 98 -6.49 -3.82 -16.55
CA LEU A 98 -5.99 -4.19 -17.88
C LEU A 98 -7.13 -4.70 -18.78
N ILE A 99 -7.96 -5.62 -18.29
CA ILE A 99 -9.07 -6.19 -19.05
C ILE A 99 -10.04 -5.08 -19.46
N THR A 100 -10.42 -4.20 -18.54
CA THR A 100 -11.32 -3.07 -18.81
C THR A 100 -10.72 -2.09 -19.82
N ALA A 101 -9.41 -1.79 -19.74
CA ALA A 101 -8.74 -0.92 -20.70
C ALA A 101 -8.68 -1.54 -22.12
N LEU A 102 -8.35 -2.83 -22.24
CA LEU A 102 -8.26 -3.50 -23.54
C LEU A 102 -9.61 -3.80 -24.17
N THR A 103 -10.66 -4.02 -23.37
CA THR A 103 -12.00 -4.42 -23.85
C THR A 103 -12.99 -3.27 -23.80
N PHE A 104 -13.43 -2.88 -22.61
CA PHE A 104 -14.50 -1.90 -22.42
C PHE A 104 -14.12 -0.54 -23.00
N GLN A 105 -12.94 -0.02 -22.68
CA GLN A 105 -12.51 1.29 -23.19
C GLN A 105 -12.37 1.28 -24.71
N THR A 106 -11.74 0.25 -25.31
CA THR A 106 -11.58 0.18 -26.77
C THR A 106 -12.93 0.02 -27.47
N ALA A 107 -13.85 -0.76 -26.92
CA ALA A 107 -15.21 -0.94 -27.44
C ALA A 107 -16.00 0.37 -27.40
N VAL A 108 -15.99 1.05 -26.25
CA VAL A 108 -16.63 2.38 -26.08
C VAL A 108 -16.03 3.36 -27.09
N ARG A 109 -14.69 3.39 -27.22
CA ARG A 109 -14.01 4.28 -28.17
C ARG A 109 -14.41 3.99 -29.61
N TYR A 110 -14.46 2.70 -29.99
CA TYR A 110 -14.92 2.28 -31.31
C TYR A 110 -16.36 2.73 -31.57
N LEU A 111 -17.27 2.50 -30.63
CA LEU A 111 -18.68 2.87 -30.79
C LEU A 111 -18.89 4.39 -30.94
N LEU A 112 -18.09 5.19 -30.24
CA LEU A 112 -18.12 6.65 -30.30
C LEU A 112 -17.57 7.19 -31.63
N ASP A 113 -16.55 6.55 -32.19
CA ASP A 113 -15.84 7.07 -33.37
C ASP A 113 -16.23 6.36 -34.69
N ARG A 114 -16.90 5.19 -34.66
CA ARG A 114 -17.27 4.42 -35.88
C ARG A 114 -18.19 5.15 -36.85
N LYS A 115 -19.03 6.07 -36.36
CA LYS A 115 -19.98 6.85 -37.19
C LYS A 115 -19.40 8.19 -37.66
N LYS A 116 -18.23 8.57 -37.14
CA LYS A 116 -17.58 9.81 -37.57
C LYS A 116 -16.90 9.50 -38.90
N THR A 117 -17.45 10.01 -40.00
CA THR A 117 -16.72 10.13 -41.26
C THR A 117 -15.42 10.84 -40.93
N THR A 118 -14.29 10.19 -41.19
CA THR A 118 -12.95 10.66 -40.83
C THR A 118 -12.66 12.00 -41.49
N GLY A 119 -13.17 13.08 -40.91
CA GLY A 119 -12.60 14.40 -41.04
C GLY A 119 -11.31 14.35 -40.25
N LEU A 120 -10.19 14.31 -40.98
CA LEU A 120 -8.84 14.62 -40.53
C LEU A 120 -8.91 15.37 -39.20
N ILE A 121 -8.60 14.72 -38.07
CA ILE A 121 -8.49 15.42 -36.79
C ILE A 121 -7.60 16.63 -37.09
N PRO A 122 -8.10 17.87 -37.05
CA PRO A 122 -7.33 19.01 -37.52
C PRO A 122 -6.04 18.99 -36.72
N ARG A 123 -4.91 18.99 -37.44
CA ARG A 123 -3.59 19.10 -36.84
C ARG A 123 -3.56 20.46 -36.18
N ASN A 124 -3.99 20.51 -34.91
CA ASN A 124 -3.95 21.72 -34.13
C ASN A 124 -2.48 22.08 -33.97
N ASN A 125 -2.03 23.03 -34.79
CA ASN A 125 -0.68 23.56 -34.79
C ASN A 125 -0.43 24.50 -33.60
N ASN A 126 -1.44 24.76 -32.75
CA ASN A 126 -1.23 25.39 -31.45
C ASN A 126 -0.63 24.36 -30.49
N LYS A 127 0.62 23.98 -30.77
CA LYS A 127 1.50 23.35 -29.81
C LYS A 127 1.73 24.38 -28.72
N ILE A 128 1.26 24.12 -27.51
CA ILE A 128 2.03 24.53 -26.33
C ILE A 128 3.44 23.99 -26.60
N SER A 129 4.43 24.86 -26.73
CA SER A 129 5.75 24.56 -27.31
C SER A 129 6.66 23.73 -26.39
N LEU A 130 6.07 22.77 -25.66
CA LEU A 130 6.77 21.79 -24.84
C LEU A 130 7.85 21.07 -25.65
N ASP A 131 7.62 20.82 -26.94
CA ASP A 131 8.62 20.20 -27.82
C ASP A 131 9.98 20.93 -27.81
N SER A 132 9.98 22.26 -27.83
CA SER A 132 11.22 23.05 -27.80
C SER A 132 11.89 23.03 -26.43
N TYR A 133 11.12 22.93 -25.34
CA TYR A 133 11.67 22.76 -23.99
C TYR A 133 12.22 21.35 -23.79
N MET A 134 11.49 20.33 -24.24
CA MET A 134 11.94 18.93 -24.21
C MET A 134 13.22 18.76 -25.01
N GLU A 135 13.33 19.37 -26.20
CA GLU A 135 14.54 19.33 -27.01
C GLU A 135 15.75 19.96 -26.30
N LYS A 136 15.55 21.11 -25.63
CA LYS A 136 16.59 21.77 -24.83
C LYS A 136 17.04 20.90 -23.66
N ILE A 137 16.09 20.31 -22.93
CA ILE A 137 16.38 19.41 -21.80
C ILE A 137 17.13 18.17 -22.29
N SER A 138 16.66 17.51 -23.35
CA SER A 138 17.35 16.35 -23.92
C SER A 138 18.78 16.68 -24.35
N LYS A 139 18.99 17.81 -25.04
CA LYS A 139 20.35 18.25 -25.41
C LYS A 139 21.23 18.53 -24.20
N PHE A 140 20.68 19.12 -23.13
CA PHE A 140 21.40 19.35 -21.89
C PHE A 140 21.77 18.03 -21.19
N VAL A 141 20.82 17.10 -21.07
CA VAL A 141 21.03 15.77 -20.46
C VAL A 141 22.09 14.99 -21.23
N LEU A 142 22.04 15.00 -22.55
CA LEU A 142 23.04 14.32 -23.39
C LEU A 142 24.42 14.99 -23.29
N LYS A 143 24.49 16.32 -23.21
CA LYS A 143 25.76 17.06 -23.08
C LYS A 143 26.44 16.85 -21.73
N GLN A 144 25.66 16.77 -20.65
CA GLN A 144 26.16 16.69 -19.28
C GLN A 144 25.95 15.31 -18.62
N GLY A 145 25.80 14.25 -19.42
CA GLY A 145 25.42 12.92 -18.92
C GLY A 145 26.31 12.38 -17.80
N LYS A 146 27.63 12.64 -17.84
CA LYS A 146 28.56 12.24 -16.77
C LYS A 146 28.24 12.91 -15.43
N ILE A 147 27.95 14.22 -15.44
CA ILE A 147 27.62 14.98 -14.23
C ILE A 147 26.29 14.49 -13.65
N ILE A 148 25.29 14.29 -14.52
CA ILE A 148 23.96 13.80 -14.11
C ILE A 148 24.09 12.40 -13.50
N PHE A 149 24.86 11.51 -14.11
CA PHE A 149 25.07 10.16 -13.58
C PHE A 149 25.72 10.16 -12.19
N VAL A 150 26.77 10.96 -12.00
CA VAL A 150 27.44 11.11 -10.69
C VAL A 150 26.49 11.72 -9.65
N LEU A 151 25.73 12.75 -10.03
CA LEU A 151 24.72 13.36 -9.14
C LEU A 151 23.63 12.37 -8.75
N THR A 152 23.11 11.57 -9.68
CA THR A 152 22.10 10.55 -9.38
C THR A 152 22.65 9.53 -8.39
N ILE A 153 23.87 9.01 -8.61
CA ILE A 153 24.51 8.09 -7.64
C ILE A 153 24.66 8.75 -6.28
N PHE A 154 25.15 9.98 -6.24
CA PHE A 154 25.33 10.73 -5.00
C PHE A 154 24.02 10.90 -4.23
N ILE A 155 22.96 11.33 -4.91
CA ILE A 155 21.61 11.48 -4.31
C ILE A 155 21.08 10.11 -3.84
N THR A 156 21.24 9.05 -4.63
CA THR A 156 20.81 7.70 -4.26
C THR A 156 21.53 7.20 -3.00
N VAL A 157 22.84 7.43 -2.87
CA VAL A 157 23.61 7.05 -1.66
C VAL A 157 23.15 7.83 -0.44
N ILE A 158 22.88 9.13 -0.58
CA ILE A 158 22.35 9.95 0.52
C ILE A 158 20.97 9.43 0.95
N MET A 159 20.06 9.18 0.01
CA MET A 159 18.72 8.65 0.31
C MET A 159 18.78 7.27 0.96
N ALA A 160 19.66 6.39 0.47
CA ALA A 160 19.88 5.07 1.07
C ALA A 160 20.43 5.17 2.50
N SER A 161 21.31 6.13 2.77
CA SER A 161 21.86 6.36 4.12
C SER A 161 20.77 6.84 5.09
N GLY A 162 19.86 7.71 4.63
CA GLY A 162 18.70 8.14 5.42
C GLY A 162 17.70 7.00 5.67
N ALA A 163 17.51 6.11 4.68
CA ALA A 163 16.57 4.99 4.79
C ALA A 163 16.93 3.99 5.91
N VAL A 164 18.22 3.84 6.25
CA VAL A 164 18.67 2.95 7.34
C VAL A 164 18.26 3.48 8.73
N GLN A 165 17.96 4.78 8.85
CA GLN A 165 17.58 5.42 10.12
C GLN A 165 16.07 5.45 10.34
N VAL A 166 15.28 4.87 9.44
CA VAL A 166 13.81 4.87 9.56
C VAL A 166 13.40 3.92 10.68
N GLU A 167 12.85 4.48 11.76
CA GLU A 167 12.24 3.71 12.82
C GLU A 167 10.97 3.02 12.31
N THR A 168 10.89 1.70 12.51
CA THR A 168 9.73 0.91 12.13
C THR A 168 8.85 0.67 13.35
N THR A 169 8.05 1.66 13.72
CA THR A 169 6.94 1.45 14.65
C THR A 169 5.63 1.32 13.87
N PHE A 170 4.76 0.41 14.30
CA PHE A 170 3.41 0.29 13.75
C PHE A 170 2.44 0.44 14.91
N ASP A 171 1.88 1.64 15.08
CA ASP A 171 0.80 1.90 16.02
C ASP A 171 -0.51 2.08 15.23
N MET A 172 -1.57 1.40 15.66
CA MET A 172 -2.89 1.56 15.05
C MET A 172 -3.49 2.95 15.36
N ASN A 173 -3.05 3.58 16.45
CA ASN A 173 -3.50 4.91 16.85
C ASN A 173 -3.04 6.00 15.88
N ASP A 174 -1.88 5.82 15.22
CA ASP A 174 -1.33 6.76 14.23
C ASP A 174 -2.24 6.96 13.01
N PHE A 175 -3.15 6.02 12.77
CA PHE A 175 -4.09 6.11 11.66
C PHE A 175 -5.41 6.81 12.01
N LEU A 176 -5.62 7.15 13.29
CA LEU A 176 -6.80 7.87 13.74
C LEU A 176 -6.63 9.38 13.48
N PRO A 177 -7.71 10.12 13.17
CA PRO A 177 -7.61 11.56 12.92
C PRO A 177 -7.16 12.32 14.18
N GLU A 178 -6.14 13.16 14.03
CA GLU A 178 -5.72 14.11 15.06
C GLU A 178 -6.85 15.14 15.34
N GLY A 179 -7.10 15.44 16.62
CA GLY A 179 -8.08 16.46 17.04
C GLY A 179 -9.55 15.99 17.12
N ASN A 180 -9.79 14.68 17.19
CA ASN A 180 -11.10 14.13 17.56
C ASN A 180 -11.22 14.09 19.10
N GLU A 181 -12.36 14.53 19.65
CA GLU A 181 -12.71 14.42 21.08
C GLU A 181 -12.46 13.01 21.64
N ALA A 182 -12.68 11.96 20.85
CA ALA A 182 -12.43 10.58 21.29
C ALA A 182 -10.94 10.27 21.52
N MET A 183 -10.04 10.86 20.73
CA MET A 183 -8.59 10.69 20.91
C MET A 183 -8.09 11.53 22.09
N GLU A 184 -8.58 12.77 22.22
CA GLU A 184 -8.29 13.63 23.37
C GLU A 184 -8.73 12.95 24.68
N LEU A 185 -9.94 12.39 24.70
CA LEU A 185 -10.43 11.64 25.86
C LEU A 185 -9.57 10.39 26.16
N MET A 186 -9.05 9.71 25.15
CA MET A 186 -8.16 8.56 25.34
C MET A 186 -6.84 8.98 26.01
N VAL A 187 -6.28 10.12 25.59
CA VAL A 187 -5.09 10.72 26.21
C VAL A 187 -5.39 11.16 27.64
N ASP A 188 -6.50 11.86 27.86
CA ASP A 188 -6.95 12.32 29.18
C ASP A 188 -7.15 11.14 30.14
N ILE A 189 -7.72 10.02 29.67
CA ILE A 189 -7.88 8.82 30.50
C ILE A 189 -6.50 8.26 30.89
N GLY A 190 -5.53 8.21 29.98
CA GLY A 190 -4.17 7.78 30.29
C GLY A 190 -3.46 8.69 31.30
N GLU A 191 -3.70 10.00 31.22
CA GLU A 191 -3.09 10.99 32.13
C GLU A 191 -3.77 11.01 33.51
N PHE A 192 -5.10 11.07 33.57
CA PHE A 192 -5.86 11.15 34.83
C PHE A 192 -6.06 9.80 35.51
N PHE A 193 -6.06 8.70 34.75
CA PHE A 193 -6.20 7.35 35.26
C PHE A 193 -5.10 6.44 34.70
N PRO A 194 -3.82 6.60 35.15
CA PRO A 194 -2.69 5.82 34.64
C PRO A 194 -2.92 4.30 34.74
N SER A 195 -3.65 3.85 35.76
CA SER A 195 -4.01 2.44 35.91
C SER A 195 -5.00 1.89 34.88
N ALA A 196 -5.71 2.76 34.16
CA ALA A 196 -6.53 2.37 33.02
C ALA A 196 -5.70 2.19 31.73
N SER A 197 -4.51 2.79 31.66
CA SER A 197 -3.53 2.64 30.57
C SER A 197 -2.46 1.56 30.83
N GLU A 198 -2.51 0.86 31.97
CA GLU A 198 -1.62 -0.26 32.26
C GLU A 198 -1.93 -1.46 31.36
N SER A 199 -0.91 -1.97 30.66
CA SER A 199 -1.00 -3.23 29.91
C SER A 199 -1.12 -4.41 30.89
N GLN A 200 -2.19 -5.19 30.78
CA GLN A 200 -2.34 -6.43 31.55
C GLN A 200 -1.68 -7.59 30.82
N GLU A 201 -0.60 -8.11 31.40
CA GLU A 201 0.10 -9.28 30.89
C GLU A 201 -0.43 -10.57 31.54
N TYR A 202 -0.66 -11.60 30.72
CA TYR A 202 -1.20 -12.88 31.18
C TYR A 202 -0.19 -14.02 30.97
N ILE A 203 0.13 -14.74 32.04
CA ILE A 203 0.93 -15.97 31.97
C ILE A 203 -0.02 -17.16 32.00
N LEU A 204 -0.20 -17.81 30.84
CA LEU A 204 -0.99 -19.04 30.74
C LEU A 204 -0.12 -20.25 31.12
N ILE A 205 -0.55 -20.99 32.14
CA ILE A 205 0.11 -22.22 32.59
C ILE A 205 -0.75 -23.40 32.17
N GLU A 206 -0.23 -24.23 31.26
CA GLU A 206 -0.91 -25.44 30.80
C GLU A 206 -0.47 -26.68 31.59
N GLY A 207 -1.43 -27.52 31.99
CA GLY A 207 -1.19 -28.75 32.74
C GLY A 207 -1.76 -28.75 34.17
N ASN A 208 -1.19 -29.55 35.06
CA ASN A 208 -1.67 -29.63 36.44
C ASN A 208 -1.17 -28.42 37.27
N VAL A 209 -2.04 -27.41 37.37
CA VAL A 209 -1.79 -26.17 38.11
C VAL A 209 -1.79 -26.35 39.63
N ALA A 210 -2.36 -27.45 40.13
CA ALA A 210 -2.36 -27.79 41.55
C ALA A 210 -1.13 -28.60 41.98
N SER A 211 -0.19 -28.86 41.07
CA SER A 211 1.04 -29.57 41.42
C SER A 211 1.95 -28.69 42.28
N VAL A 212 2.67 -29.30 43.23
CA VAL A 212 3.62 -28.60 44.10
C VAL A 212 4.69 -27.88 43.30
N GLY A 213 5.16 -28.49 42.20
CA GLY A 213 6.13 -27.87 41.30
C GLY A 213 5.59 -26.60 40.64
N THR A 214 4.35 -26.64 40.15
CA THR A 214 3.69 -25.50 39.53
C THR A 214 3.46 -24.37 40.53
N LEU A 215 2.94 -24.69 41.72
CA LEU A 215 2.70 -23.69 42.78
C LEU A 215 4.01 -23.04 43.26
N LYS A 216 5.10 -23.82 43.36
CA LYS A 216 6.44 -23.29 43.68
C LYS A 216 6.97 -22.39 42.56
N GLY A 217 6.74 -22.77 41.31
CA GLY A 217 7.07 -21.95 40.14
C GLY A 217 6.36 -20.61 40.17
N ILE A 218 5.03 -20.61 40.35
CA ILE A 218 4.21 -19.39 40.48
C ILE A 218 4.73 -18.51 41.62
N SER A 219 5.01 -19.09 42.79
CA SER A 219 5.55 -18.34 43.93
C SER A 219 6.94 -17.75 43.64
N THR A 220 7.79 -18.45 42.89
CA THR A 220 9.12 -17.95 42.53
C THR A 220 9.01 -16.81 41.54
N THR A 221 8.15 -16.93 40.53
CA THR A 221 7.86 -15.84 39.58
C THR A 221 7.33 -14.61 40.33
N TYR A 222 6.41 -14.80 41.28
CA TYR A 222 5.89 -13.70 42.09
C TYR A 222 6.98 -12.94 42.86
N GLU A 223 7.92 -13.64 43.50
CA GLU A 223 9.04 -12.99 44.18
C GLU A 223 9.96 -12.26 43.20
N ASN A 224 10.21 -12.82 42.01
CA ASN A 224 11.01 -12.16 41.00
C ASN A 224 10.35 -10.88 40.45
N LEU A 225 9.01 -10.81 40.42
CA LEU A 225 8.27 -9.62 39.97
C LEU A 225 8.42 -8.43 40.92
N LYS A 226 8.81 -8.64 42.18
CA LYS A 226 9.01 -7.54 43.16
C LYS A 226 10.17 -6.63 42.81
N ASP A 227 11.16 -7.16 42.09
CA ASP A 227 12.40 -6.47 41.75
C ASP A 227 12.38 -5.87 40.33
N ASP A 228 11.24 -5.94 39.61
CA ASP A 228 11.11 -5.50 38.23
C ASP A 228 10.52 -4.08 38.14
N GLU A 229 11.17 -3.18 37.38
CA GLU A 229 10.76 -1.77 37.27
C GLU A 229 9.47 -1.59 36.44
N PHE A 230 9.11 -2.57 35.61
CA PHE A 230 7.95 -2.51 34.72
C PHE A 230 6.69 -3.11 35.35
N VAL A 231 6.76 -3.58 36.59
CA VAL A 231 5.63 -4.18 37.30
C VAL A 231 4.98 -3.16 38.22
N THR A 232 3.68 -2.91 38.02
CA THR A 232 2.90 -2.06 38.92
C THR A 232 2.84 -2.68 40.30
N MET A 233 3.18 -1.88 41.32
CA MET A 233 3.08 -2.28 42.73
C MET A 233 1.80 -1.72 43.36
N LEU A 234 1.17 -2.51 44.24
CA LEU A 234 0.10 -2.06 45.11
C LEU A 234 0.64 -1.10 46.18
N PRO A 235 -0.21 -0.28 46.82
CA PRO A 235 0.20 0.57 47.95
C PRO A 235 0.81 -0.21 49.13
N SER A 236 0.56 -1.53 49.21
CA SER A 236 1.20 -2.41 50.20
C SER A 236 2.67 -2.72 49.89
N GLY A 237 3.16 -2.40 48.69
CA GLY A 237 4.49 -2.77 48.21
C GLY A 237 4.56 -4.15 47.55
N ASP A 238 3.42 -4.84 47.40
CA ASP A 238 3.34 -6.11 46.68
C ASP A 238 3.09 -5.87 45.18
N PRO A 239 3.58 -6.74 44.28
CA PRO A 239 3.21 -6.72 42.86
C PRO A 239 1.69 -6.76 42.70
N LYS A 240 1.16 -6.08 41.69
CA LYS A 240 -0.26 -6.11 41.36
C LYS A 240 -0.56 -7.32 40.49
N GLU A 241 -0.71 -8.50 41.08
CA GLU A 241 -0.97 -9.76 40.37
C GLU A 241 -2.30 -10.42 40.75
N LYS A 242 -2.76 -11.35 39.91
CA LYS A 242 -3.85 -12.26 40.24
C LYS A 242 -3.47 -13.67 39.78
N SER A 243 -3.35 -14.59 40.72
CA SER A 243 -2.94 -15.97 40.44
C SER A 243 -3.73 -16.96 41.29
N ILE A 244 -3.58 -18.26 41.01
CA ILE A 244 -4.15 -19.31 41.87
C ILE A 244 -3.58 -19.19 43.30
N LEU A 245 -2.32 -18.78 43.45
CA LEU A 245 -1.68 -18.60 44.74
C LEU A 245 -2.32 -17.44 45.53
N SER A 246 -2.70 -16.35 44.85
CA SER A 246 -3.35 -15.19 45.48
C SER A 246 -4.81 -15.46 45.86
N ILE A 247 -5.42 -16.54 45.36
CA ILE A 247 -6.77 -16.99 45.75
C ILE A 247 -6.71 -17.96 46.95
N ILE A 248 -5.62 -18.71 47.07
CA ILE A 248 -5.43 -19.71 48.14
C ILE A 248 -4.83 -19.08 49.41
N ARG A 249 -4.07 -17.98 49.28
CA ARG A 249 -3.58 -17.16 50.40
C ARG A 249 -4.71 -16.34 51.03
#